data_AF-A0A9E1N5R5-F1
#
_entry.id   AF-A0A9E1N5R5-F1
#
_cell.length_a   1.000
_cell.length_b   1.000
_cell.length_c   1.000
_cell.angle_alpha   90.00
_cell.angle_beta   90.00
_cell.angle_gamma   90.00
#
_symmetry.space_group_name_H-M   'P 1'
#
loop_
_entity.id
_entity.type
_entity.pdbx_description
1 polymer ?
#
loop_
_entity_poly.entity_id
_entity_poly.type
_entity_poly.pdbx_seq_one_letter_code
_entity_poly.pdbx_strand_id
1 'polypeptide(L)'
;MSEKIVKLINFHYFLLAGVLFFALDSANAQEQPDTQTPRKNLTAEEMAPLALKDSMYYNFDEWFARFAGEINRLESAVPSLENRVELMKYHFNYAGLLGELCHTLAFTSKYQDESIAKKFMHHSRRVKKLAQDILDDDFSTIDQQAHANLYLGASEGYIGIFEYGQGNLLVALINGFQADNHLERALILNPKLVDAYFGLGMYRYGNSRLGGLGNLIMQGGKDLRLVGMNHIEHAILNDAAAQPLALKTLAWFYISEEINPENRDLPPENLLSRKKTRQNAIGLLVELENRYFKNSSPYPHFRGNKELAMMKALQFVLDKDYEKAGSEFKKVLEISDHLQNRGFKINPQLIQSVEAGIEFCELMLLQASEENEKRSACSKVNAQVNFLNGGGSMVEYDSKKIRSELHAVFSEALEQMSEKLDCAQN
;
A
#
# COMPACT_ATOMS: atom_id res chain seq x y z
N MET A 1 -6.19 43.77 16.49
CA MET A 1 -5.28 42.61 16.67
C MET A 1 -6.17 41.38 16.50
N SER A 2 -6.14 40.84 15.28
CA SER A 2 -7.33 40.41 14.55
C SER A 2 -7.44 38.88 14.46
N GLU A 3 -8.68 38.39 14.38
CA GLU A 3 -9.18 37.04 14.00
C GLU A 3 -8.47 36.31 12.83
N LYS A 4 -7.41 36.90 12.26
CA LYS A 4 -6.58 36.32 11.21
C LYS A 4 -5.59 35.25 11.69
N ILE A 5 -5.36 35.07 13.00
CA ILE A 5 -4.47 34.01 13.51
C ILE A 5 -5.21 32.66 13.69
N VAL A 6 -6.53 32.65 13.87
CA VAL A 6 -7.30 31.41 14.08
C VAL A 6 -7.67 30.70 12.75
N LYS A 7 -7.59 31.40 11.60
CA LYS A 7 -7.88 30.82 10.28
C LYS A 7 -6.69 30.12 9.60
N LEU A 8 -5.52 30.02 10.25
CA LEU A 8 -4.35 29.34 9.68
C LEU A 8 -4.24 27.83 9.98
N ILE A 9 -5.22 27.23 10.69
CA ILE A 9 -5.19 25.81 11.13
C ILE A 9 -6.17 24.93 10.34
N ASN A 10 -6.41 25.23 9.06
CA ASN A 10 -7.17 24.35 8.17
C ASN A 10 -6.30 23.98 6.96
N PHE A 11 -5.32 23.11 7.18
CA PHE A 11 -4.57 22.48 6.10
C PHE A 11 -4.72 20.97 6.26
N HIS A 12 -5.51 20.37 5.36
CA HIS A 12 -5.87 18.96 5.41
C HIS A 12 -4.79 18.12 4.73
N TYR A 13 -4.18 17.20 5.48
CA TYR A 13 -3.16 16.28 4.99
C TYR A 13 -3.64 14.85 5.10
N PHE A 14 -3.45 14.08 4.03
CA PHE A 14 -3.97 12.72 3.87
C PHE A 14 -2.79 11.74 3.58
N LEU A 15 -2.76 10.40 3.86
CA LEU A 15 -1.95 9.38 3.11
C LEU A 15 -2.03 7.85 3.31
N LEU A 16 -1.71 7.15 2.20
CA LEU A 16 -1.63 5.71 1.93
C LEU A 16 -1.15 4.80 3.06
N ALA A 17 -1.84 3.66 3.11
CA ALA A 17 -1.39 2.45 3.75
C ALA A 17 -0.46 1.60 2.88
N GLY A 18 0.65 1.19 3.47
CA GLY A 18 1.54 0.11 3.06
C GLY A 18 2.19 -0.43 4.33
N VAL A 19 2.15 -1.73 4.53
CA VAL A 19 2.38 -2.36 5.84
C VAL A 19 3.74 -3.09 5.83
N LEU A 20 4.80 -2.39 6.24
CA LEU A 20 6.23 -2.77 6.35
C LEU A 20 6.52 -4.13 7.05
N PHE A 21 7.31 -5.07 6.51
CA PHE A 21 7.86 -6.22 7.28
C PHE A 21 9.40 -6.06 7.45
N PHE A 22 10.04 -6.50 8.53
CA PHE A 22 11.50 -6.32 8.71
C PHE A 22 12.23 -7.65 9.00
N ALA A 23 13.35 -7.91 8.33
CA ALA A 23 14.33 -8.98 8.62
C ALA A 23 15.70 -8.64 8.00
N LEU A 24 16.80 -9.15 8.56
CA LEU A 24 18.18 -8.87 8.11
C LEU A 24 18.79 -9.99 7.23
N ASP A 25 19.72 -9.58 6.36
CA ASP A 25 20.71 -10.33 5.56
C ASP A 25 20.33 -11.79 5.18
N SER A 26 19.84 -11.98 3.96
CA SER A 26 19.79 -13.29 3.32
C SER A 26 21.19 -13.74 2.90
N ALA A 27 21.92 -14.41 3.79
CA ALA A 27 23.04 -15.23 3.38
C ALA A 27 22.51 -16.43 2.55
N ASN A 28 22.54 -16.31 1.22
CA ASN A 28 22.41 -17.39 0.24
C ASN A 28 21.47 -18.56 0.62
N ALA A 29 20.17 -18.31 0.64
CA ALA A 29 19.20 -19.41 0.55
C ALA A 29 18.98 -19.73 -0.93
N GLN A 30 19.81 -20.62 -1.48
CA GLN A 30 19.56 -21.23 -2.79
C GLN A 30 18.14 -21.81 -2.84
N GLU A 31 17.44 -21.54 -3.94
CA GLU A 31 16.17 -22.16 -4.29
C GLU A 31 16.28 -23.69 -4.25
N GLN A 32 15.56 -24.32 -3.32
CA GLN A 32 15.02 -25.65 -3.53
C GLN A 32 13.52 -25.65 -3.20
N PRO A 33 12.66 -26.15 -4.10
CA PRO A 33 11.28 -26.40 -3.79
C PRO A 33 11.21 -27.72 -3.00
N ASP A 34 11.35 -27.64 -1.67
CA ASP A 34 11.29 -28.84 -0.84
C ASP A 34 9.94 -28.96 -0.12
N THR A 35 9.21 -29.97 -0.56
CA THR A 35 7.98 -30.51 -0.01
C THR A 35 8.19 -31.02 1.43
N GLN A 36 7.22 -30.74 2.31
CA GLN A 36 6.88 -31.59 3.46
C GLN A 36 7.96 -31.83 4.54
N THR A 37 8.57 -30.76 5.09
CA THR A 37 9.16 -30.85 6.44
C THR A 37 8.58 -29.75 7.32
N PRO A 38 7.95 -30.07 8.48
CA PRO A 38 7.47 -29.03 9.39
C PRO A 38 8.69 -28.33 9.98
N ARG A 39 9.03 -27.16 9.44
CA ARG A 39 10.05 -26.24 10.00
C ARG A 39 9.55 -25.81 11.38
N LYS A 40 9.92 -26.57 12.41
CA LYS A 40 9.71 -26.25 13.82
C LYS A 40 10.87 -25.34 14.26
N ASN A 41 10.56 -24.21 14.88
CA ASN A 41 11.49 -23.22 15.44
C ASN A 41 12.12 -22.24 14.43
N LEU A 42 11.30 -21.51 13.68
CA LEU A 42 11.77 -20.34 12.93
C LEU A 42 11.76 -19.11 13.83
N THR A 43 12.73 -18.20 13.67
CA THR A 43 12.73 -16.89 14.33
C THR A 43 11.71 -15.95 13.68
N ALA A 44 11.44 -14.80 14.31
CA ALA A 44 10.57 -13.78 13.72
C ALA A 44 11.10 -13.30 12.36
N GLU A 45 12.42 -13.18 12.22
CA GLU A 45 13.11 -12.75 11.01
C GLU A 45 13.01 -13.78 9.89
N GLU A 46 13.03 -15.07 10.21
CA GLU A 46 12.86 -16.13 9.21
C GLU A 46 11.40 -16.30 8.79
N MET A 47 10.46 -16.09 9.72
CA MET A 47 9.03 -16.21 9.45
C MET A 47 8.49 -15.02 8.63
N ALA A 48 8.97 -13.82 8.91
CA ALA A 48 8.50 -12.57 8.29
C ALA A 48 8.45 -12.61 6.74
N PRO A 49 9.56 -12.86 6.02
CA PRO A 49 9.55 -12.86 4.56
C PRO A 49 8.74 -14.00 3.97
N LEU A 50 8.66 -15.15 4.65
CA LEU A 50 7.83 -16.28 4.22
C LEU A 50 6.34 -15.96 4.35
N ALA A 51 5.92 -15.41 5.50
CA ALA A 51 4.55 -14.98 5.76
C ALA A 51 4.11 -13.90 4.77
N LEU A 52 4.99 -12.95 4.48
CA LEU A 52 4.71 -11.90 3.51
C LEU A 52 4.61 -12.44 2.08
N LYS A 53 5.51 -13.34 1.68
CA LYS A 53 5.43 -13.98 0.36
C LYS A 53 4.11 -14.73 0.20
N ASP A 54 3.67 -15.44 1.24
CA ASP A 54 2.44 -16.20 1.26
C ASP A 54 1.17 -15.33 1.30
N SER A 55 1.24 -14.16 1.95
CA SER A 55 0.12 -13.20 1.95
C SER A 55 -0.20 -12.70 0.55
N MET A 56 0.79 -12.63 -0.36
CA MET A 56 0.58 -12.30 -1.78
C MET A 56 -0.31 -13.31 -2.52
N TYR A 57 -0.49 -14.51 -1.95
CA TYR A 57 -1.37 -15.58 -2.45
C TYR A 57 -2.61 -15.79 -1.57
N TYR A 58 -2.87 -14.90 -0.62
CA TYR A 58 -3.98 -14.99 0.32
C TYR A 58 -3.91 -16.21 1.26
N ASN A 59 -2.70 -16.63 1.63
CA ASN A 59 -2.46 -17.66 2.63
C ASN A 59 -2.09 -17.02 3.97
N PHE A 60 -3.08 -16.75 4.83
CA PHE A 60 -2.89 -16.02 6.08
C PHE A 60 -2.98 -16.90 7.35
N ASP A 61 -3.90 -17.86 7.36
CA ASP A 61 -4.32 -18.55 8.59
C ASP A 61 -3.18 -19.30 9.29
N GLU A 62 -2.33 -19.98 8.50
CA GLU A 62 -1.17 -20.69 9.02
C GLU A 62 -0.21 -19.73 9.72
N TRP A 63 0.05 -18.56 9.14
CA TRP A 63 0.99 -17.59 9.67
C TRP A 63 0.45 -16.89 10.93
N PHE A 64 -0.85 -16.56 10.97
CA PHE A 64 -1.47 -16.07 12.21
C PHE A 64 -1.36 -17.09 13.34
N ALA A 65 -1.59 -18.38 13.07
CA ALA A 65 -1.46 -19.43 14.07
C ALA A 65 -0.01 -19.58 14.56
N ARG A 66 0.97 -19.58 13.65
CA ARG A 66 2.40 -19.67 14.00
C ARG A 66 2.86 -18.47 14.82
N PHE A 67 2.55 -17.25 14.39
CA PHE A 67 2.92 -16.04 15.12
C PHE A 67 2.26 -15.98 16.50
N ALA A 68 0.97 -16.32 16.60
CA ALA A 68 0.28 -16.39 17.89
C ALA A 68 0.93 -17.42 18.84
N GLY A 69 1.35 -18.58 18.32
CA GLY A 69 2.05 -19.60 19.09
C GLY A 69 3.36 -19.09 19.70
N GLU A 70 4.20 -18.42 18.91
CA GLU A 70 5.46 -17.87 19.39
C GLU A 70 5.29 -16.68 20.34
N ILE A 71 4.30 -15.81 20.10
CA ILE A 71 3.92 -14.74 21.03
C ILE A 71 3.54 -15.34 22.39
N ASN A 72 2.62 -16.32 22.42
CA ASN A 72 2.18 -16.96 23.66
C ASN A 72 3.33 -17.64 24.40
N ARG A 73 4.24 -18.30 23.66
CA ARG A 73 5.42 -18.95 24.22
C ARG A 73 6.35 -17.94 24.89
N LEU A 74 6.64 -16.83 24.22
CA LEU A 74 7.54 -15.79 24.75
C LEU A 74 6.91 -14.98 25.88
N GLU A 75 5.61 -14.70 25.83
CA GLU A 75 4.89 -14.05 26.94
C GLU A 75 4.85 -14.93 28.20
N SER A 76 4.90 -16.25 28.04
CA SER A 76 4.97 -17.22 29.15
C SER A 76 6.40 -17.55 29.60
N ALA A 77 7.42 -17.08 28.86
CA ALA A 77 8.82 -17.36 29.17
C ALA A 77 9.33 -16.46 30.31
N VAL A 78 10.46 -16.85 30.91
CA VAL A 78 11.14 -16.00 31.89
C VAL A 78 11.53 -14.67 31.20
N PRO A 79 11.19 -13.50 31.77
CA PRO A 79 11.53 -12.22 31.18
C PRO A 79 13.05 -12.08 31.01
N SER A 80 13.49 -11.82 29.79
CA SER A 80 14.86 -11.45 29.46
C SER A 80 14.84 -10.36 28.39
N LEU A 81 15.98 -9.69 28.19
CA LEU A 81 16.09 -8.69 27.12
C LEU A 81 15.93 -9.34 25.75
N GLU A 82 16.54 -10.50 25.53
CA GLU A 82 16.43 -11.27 24.28
C GLU A 82 14.98 -11.68 23.98
N ASN A 83 14.26 -12.16 25.00
CA ASN A 83 12.85 -12.52 24.85
C ASN A 83 11.98 -11.30 24.52
N ARG A 84 12.28 -10.12 25.09
CA ARG A 84 11.56 -8.87 24.75
C ARG A 84 11.82 -8.43 23.32
N VAL A 85 13.07 -8.53 22.85
CA VAL A 85 13.46 -8.21 21.47
C VAL A 85 12.72 -9.12 20.50
N GLU A 86 12.74 -10.44 20.70
CA GLU A 86 12.02 -11.37 19.81
C GLU A 86 10.50 -11.18 19.88
N LEU A 87 9.93 -10.96 21.07
CA LEU A 87 8.50 -10.71 21.23
C LEU A 87 8.05 -9.44 20.49
N MET A 88 8.88 -8.39 20.50
CA MET A 88 8.65 -7.16 19.73
C MET A 88 8.56 -7.46 18.23
N LYS A 89 9.52 -8.22 17.69
CA LYS A 89 9.54 -8.62 16.28
C LYS A 89 8.31 -9.44 15.91
N TYR A 90 7.91 -10.40 16.75
CA TYR A 90 6.72 -11.21 16.48
C TYR A 90 5.43 -10.41 16.48
N HIS A 91 5.23 -9.53 17.47
CA HIS A 91 4.07 -8.63 17.47
C HIS A 91 4.07 -7.72 16.24
N PHE A 92 5.23 -7.22 15.84
CA PHE A 92 5.35 -6.38 14.67
C PHE A 92 4.93 -7.12 13.39
N ASN A 93 5.48 -8.31 13.15
CA ASN A 93 5.14 -9.11 11.97
C ASN A 93 3.68 -9.59 11.99
N TYR A 94 3.10 -9.86 13.17
CA TYR A 94 1.68 -10.13 13.29
C TYR A 94 0.83 -8.92 12.87
N ALA A 95 1.15 -7.73 13.38
CA ALA A 95 0.50 -6.49 12.97
C ALA A 95 0.65 -6.26 11.46
N GLY A 96 1.81 -6.60 10.91
CA GLY A 96 2.09 -6.50 9.49
C GLY A 96 1.17 -7.39 8.66
N LEU A 97 1.01 -8.64 9.08
CA LEU A 97 0.15 -9.59 8.41
C LEU A 97 -1.33 -9.18 8.48
N LEU A 98 -1.76 -8.59 9.60
CA LEU A 98 -3.09 -8.02 9.73
C LEU A 98 -3.30 -6.85 8.76
N GLY A 99 -2.30 -6.00 8.57
CA GLY A 99 -2.40 -4.90 7.62
C GLY A 99 -2.49 -5.39 6.17
N GLU A 100 -1.73 -6.42 5.77
CA GLU A 100 -1.90 -7.07 4.46
C GLU A 100 -3.29 -7.72 4.29
N LEU A 101 -3.85 -8.27 5.36
CA LEU A 101 -5.23 -8.74 5.37
C LEU A 101 -6.22 -7.58 5.17
N CYS A 102 -6.03 -6.44 5.85
CA CYS A 102 -6.85 -5.24 5.64
C CYS A 102 -6.83 -4.79 4.16
N HIS A 103 -5.66 -4.81 3.52
CA HIS A 103 -5.53 -4.53 2.08
C HIS A 103 -6.27 -5.55 1.21
N THR A 104 -6.15 -6.84 1.53
CA THR A 104 -6.88 -7.92 0.85
C THR A 104 -8.39 -7.71 0.93
N LEU A 105 -8.89 -7.29 2.09
CA LEU A 105 -10.31 -7.01 2.33
C LEU A 105 -10.76 -5.63 1.78
N ALA A 106 -9.81 -4.79 1.33
CA ALA A 106 -10.02 -3.41 0.90
C ALA A 106 -10.70 -2.55 1.97
N PHE A 107 -10.11 -2.55 3.18
CA PHE A 107 -10.55 -1.67 4.26
C PHE A 107 -10.49 -0.20 3.84
N THR A 108 -11.45 0.58 4.34
CA THR A 108 -11.52 2.03 4.19
C THR A 108 -12.01 2.64 5.50
N SER A 109 -12.01 3.98 5.59
CA SER A 109 -12.70 4.72 6.67
C SER A 109 -14.16 4.27 6.92
N LYS A 110 -14.84 3.75 5.89
CA LYS A 110 -16.26 3.37 5.93
C LYS A 110 -16.47 1.86 6.05
N TYR A 111 -15.44 1.06 5.85
CA TYR A 111 -15.51 -0.40 5.86
C TYR A 111 -14.30 -1.00 6.55
N GLN A 112 -14.52 -1.67 7.68
CA GLN A 112 -13.49 -2.41 8.39
C GLN A 112 -14.11 -3.53 9.22
N ASP A 113 -13.36 -4.61 9.41
CA ASP A 113 -13.68 -5.61 10.43
C ASP A 113 -13.09 -5.14 11.78
N GLU A 114 -13.95 -4.83 12.74
CA GLU A 114 -13.54 -4.32 14.04
C GLU A 114 -12.57 -5.25 14.79
N SER A 115 -12.70 -6.57 14.61
CA SER A 115 -11.82 -7.53 15.28
C SER A 115 -10.40 -7.44 14.70
N ILE A 116 -10.29 -7.34 13.37
CA ILE A 116 -9.00 -7.16 12.70
C ILE A 116 -8.37 -5.82 13.11
N ALA A 117 -9.14 -4.73 13.08
CA ALA A 117 -8.70 -3.40 13.51
C ALA A 117 -8.20 -3.38 14.96
N LYS A 118 -8.96 -3.98 15.90
CA LYS A 118 -8.59 -4.07 17.31
C LYS A 118 -7.30 -4.87 17.50
N LYS A 119 -7.15 -6.01 16.81
CA LYS A 119 -5.92 -6.82 16.87
C LYS A 119 -4.71 -6.08 16.28
N PHE A 120 -4.91 -5.38 15.17
CA PHE A 120 -3.85 -4.58 14.53
C PHE A 120 -3.32 -3.53 15.50
N MET A 121 -4.23 -2.74 16.08
CA MET A 121 -3.86 -1.71 17.05
C MET A 121 -3.28 -2.28 18.34
N HIS A 122 -3.77 -3.43 18.80
CA HIS A 122 -3.21 -4.11 19.96
C HIS A 122 -1.74 -4.48 19.72
N HIS A 123 -1.44 -5.18 18.63
CA HIS A 123 -0.08 -5.63 18.34
C HIS A 123 0.86 -4.45 18.06
N SER A 124 0.46 -3.46 17.27
CA SER A 124 1.25 -2.24 17.05
C SER A 124 1.59 -1.53 18.37
N ARG A 125 0.61 -1.36 19.28
CA ARG A 125 0.89 -0.75 20.60
C ARG A 125 1.81 -1.61 21.47
N ARG A 126 1.72 -2.95 21.37
CA ARG A 126 2.65 -3.85 22.07
C ARG A 126 4.08 -3.69 21.56
N VAL A 127 4.28 -3.54 20.25
CA VAL A 127 5.59 -3.23 19.66
C VAL A 127 6.14 -1.94 20.24
N LYS A 128 5.37 -0.84 20.21
CA LYS A 128 5.82 0.45 20.76
C LYS A 128 6.30 0.33 22.21
N LYS A 129 5.51 -0.36 23.04
CA LYS A 129 5.86 -0.57 24.45
C LYS A 129 7.15 -1.37 24.61
N LEU A 130 7.26 -2.52 23.94
CA LEU A 130 8.44 -3.38 24.05
C LEU A 130 9.70 -2.69 23.52
N ALA A 131 9.58 -1.94 22.42
CA ALA A 131 10.69 -1.17 21.87
C ALA A 131 11.17 -0.10 22.86
N GLN A 132 10.26 0.64 23.49
CA GLN A 132 10.62 1.62 24.52
C GLN A 132 11.28 0.93 25.74
N ASP A 133 10.72 -0.19 26.21
CA ASP A 133 11.28 -0.97 27.31
C ASP A 133 12.71 -1.49 27.00
N ILE A 134 13.05 -1.71 25.72
CA ILE A 134 14.40 -2.09 25.27
C ILE A 134 15.32 -0.86 25.21
N LEU A 135 14.82 0.28 24.73
CA LEU A 135 15.59 1.52 24.65
C LEU A 135 15.93 2.11 26.03
N ASP A 136 15.06 1.89 27.01
CA ASP A 136 15.24 2.35 28.40
C ASP A 136 16.11 1.39 29.24
N ASP A 137 16.54 0.25 28.68
CA ASP A 137 17.35 -0.76 29.39
C ASP A 137 18.85 -0.47 29.23
N ASP A 138 19.53 -0.24 30.36
CA ASP A 138 20.97 0.07 30.42
C ASP A 138 21.87 -1.04 29.84
N PHE A 139 21.37 -2.28 29.72
CA PHE A 139 22.11 -3.42 29.19
C PHE A 139 21.89 -3.65 27.69
N SER A 140 21.05 -2.85 27.03
CA SER A 140 20.78 -2.98 25.60
C SER A 140 21.99 -2.66 24.74
N THR A 141 22.37 -3.62 23.90
CA THR A 141 23.42 -3.44 22.90
C THR A 141 23.00 -2.42 21.83
N ILE A 142 23.98 -1.84 21.12
CA ILE A 142 23.73 -0.91 20.00
C ILE A 142 22.82 -1.55 18.95
N ASP A 143 23.03 -2.83 18.65
CA ASP A 143 22.21 -3.55 17.66
C ASP A 143 20.76 -3.73 18.12
N GLN A 144 20.54 -4.08 19.39
CA GLN A 144 19.20 -4.16 19.97
C GLN A 144 18.52 -2.78 20.00
N GLN A 145 19.25 -1.71 20.28
CA GLN A 145 18.74 -0.34 20.20
C GLN A 145 18.39 0.06 18.76
N ALA A 146 19.19 -0.37 17.77
CA ALA A 146 18.91 -0.13 16.36
C ALA A 146 17.62 -0.82 15.93
N HIS A 147 17.44 -2.10 16.29
CA HIS A 147 16.21 -2.84 16.08
C HIS A 147 15.02 -2.23 16.82
N ALA A 148 15.18 -1.84 18.10
CA ALA A 148 14.09 -1.21 18.83
C ALA A 148 13.62 0.09 18.17
N ASN A 149 14.55 0.94 17.70
CA ASN A 149 14.21 2.13 16.92
C ASN A 149 13.51 1.79 15.59
N LEU A 150 13.98 0.75 14.89
CA LEU A 150 13.39 0.28 13.65
C LEU A 150 11.91 -0.10 13.83
N TYR A 151 11.66 -1.01 14.78
CA TYR A 151 10.32 -1.54 15.03
C TYR A 151 9.40 -0.51 15.71
N LEU A 152 9.94 0.38 16.54
CA LEU A 152 9.20 1.51 17.09
C LEU A 152 8.73 2.45 15.97
N GLY A 153 9.65 2.91 15.13
CA GLY A 153 9.32 3.81 14.03
C GLY A 153 8.38 3.18 13.01
N ALA A 154 8.60 1.92 12.68
CA ALA A 154 7.70 1.17 11.81
C ALA A 154 6.29 1.01 12.39
N SER A 155 6.18 0.68 13.67
CA SER A 155 4.89 0.55 14.35
C SER A 155 4.18 1.89 14.50
N GLU A 156 4.91 2.99 14.61
CA GLU A 156 4.36 4.34 14.56
C GLU A 156 3.85 4.67 13.17
N GLY A 157 4.58 4.28 12.12
CA GLY A 157 4.10 4.36 10.74
C GLY A 157 2.79 3.60 10.54
N TYR A 158 2.69 2.37 11.05
CA TYR A 158 1.46 1.56 11.04
C TYR A 158 0.28 2.26 11.69
N ILE A 159 0.48 2.74 12.92
CA ILE A 159 -0.55 3.47 13.66
C ILE A 159 -0.91 4.75 12.92
N GLY A 160 0.09 5.47 12.40
CA GLY A 160 -0.12 6.71 11.67
C GLY A 160 -1.02 6.52 10.47
N ILE A 161 -0.70 5.52 9.64
CA ILE A 161 -1.48 5.10 8.48
C ILE A 161 -2.90 4.66 8.87
N PHE A 162 -3.02 3.83 9.91
CA PHE A 162 -4.31 3.29 10.31
C PHE A 162 -5.24 4.37 10.86
N GLU A 163 -4.74 5.19 11.79
CA GLU A 163 -5.46 6.34 12.36
C GLU A 163 -5.82 7.36 11.28
N TYR A 164 -4.93 7.55 10.31
CA TYR A 164 -5.22 8.35 9.14
C TYR A 164 -6.42 7.82 8.35
N GLY A 165 -6.45 6.52 8.05
CA GLY A 165 -7.59 5.85 7.41
C GLY A 165 -8.90 5.99 8.19
N GLN A 166 -8.84 6.19 9.52
CA GLN A 166 -9.99 6.48 10.37
C GLN A 166 -10.38 7.98 10.42
N GLY A 167 -9.62 8.86 9.76
CA GLY A 167 -9.81 10.31 9.82
C GLY A 167 -9.20 10.99 11.04
N ASN A 168 -8.42 10.27 11.86
CA ASN A 168 -7.74 10.81 13.05
C ASN A 168 -6.42 11.50 12.70
N LEU A 169 -6.51 12.57 11.90
CA LEU A 169 -5.37 13.19 11.21
C LEU A 169 -4.27 13.71 12.15
N LEU A 170 -4.63 14.27 13.31
CA LEU A 170 -3.62 14.78 14.25
C LEU A 170 -2.77 13.66 14.85
N VAL A 171 -3.43 12.56 15.24
CA VAL A 171 -2.73 11.37 15.77
C VAL A 171 -1.87 10.74 14.69
N ALA A 172 -2.39 10.69 13.46
CA ALA A 172 -1.65 10.21 12.31
C ALA A 172 -0.36 11.01 12.06
N LEU A 173 -0.47 12.35 12.08
CA LEU A 173 0.66 13.24 11.86
C LEU A 173 1.73 13.09 12.95
N ILE A 174 1.33 13.04 14.22
CA ILE A 174 2.26 12.87 15.34
C ILE A 174 3.04 11.56 15.21
N ASN A 175 2.34 10.45 14.95
CA ASN A 175 3.00 9.15 14.79
C ASN A 175 3.86 9.12 13.52
N GLY A 176 3.47 9.79 12.44
CA GLY A 176 4.29 9.90 11.23
C GLY A 176 5.63 10.61 11.49
N PHE A 177 5.63 11.73 12.22
CA PHE A 177 6.88 12.42 12.58
C PHE A 177 7.76 11.59 13.53
N GLN A 178 7.16 10.89 14.49
CA GLN A 178 7.90 9.99 15.38
C GLN A 178 8.52 8.83 14.58
N ALA A 179 7.78 8.28 13.61
CA ALA A 179 8.25 7.21 12.73
C ALA A 179 9.51 7.61 11.96
N ASP A 180 9.53 8.77 11.31
CA ASP A 180 10.71 9.24 10.55
C ASP A 180 11.94 9.35 11.46
N ASN A 181 11.80 9.98 12.63
CA ASN A 181 12.91 10.14 13.58
C ASN A 181 13.48 8.80 14.07
N HIS A 182 12.62 7.85 14.44
CA HIS A 182 13.07 6.55 14.92
C HIS A 182 13.69 5.71 13.80
N LEU A 183 13.14 5.75 12.58
CA LEU A 183 13.72 5.04 11.44
C LEU A 183 15.08 5.63 11.02
N GLU A 184 15.24 6.95 11.06
CA GLU A 184 16.56 7.58 10.87
C GLU A 184 17.54 7.16 11.97
N ARG A 185 17.08 7.12 13.23
CA ARG A 185 17.91 6.68 14.36
C ARG A 185 18.35 5.22 14.20
N ALA A 186 17.47 4.34 13.71
CA ALA A 186 17.80 2.95 13.42
C ALA A 186 18.96 2.85 12.42
N LEU A 187 18.91 3.62 11.33
CA LEU A 187 19.96 3.64 10.30
C LEU A 187 21.27 4.27 10.78
N ILE A 188 21.21 5.27 11.67
CA ILE A 188 22.41 5.84 12.31
C ILE A 188 23.12 4.79 13.17
N LEU A 189 22.36 3.97 13.91
CA LEU A 189 22.90 2.93 14.79
C LEU A 189 23.36 1.70 14.00
N ASN A 190 22.59 1.27 13.01
CA ASN A 190 22.90 0.15 12.14
C ASN A 190 22.41 0.42 10.70
N PRO A 191 23.30 0.85 9.78
CA PRO A 191 22.93 1.18 8.41
C PRO A 191 22.56 -0.05 7.56
N LYS A 192 22.73 -1.28 8.08
CA LYS A 192 22.32 -2.51 7.40
C LYS A 192 20.82 -2.83 7.57
N LEU A 193 20.08 -2.06 8.38
CA LEU A 193 18.65 -2.24 8.55
C LEU A 193 17.90 -1.69 7.32
N VAL A 194 18.06 -2.36 6.18
CA VAL A 194 17.62 -1.90 4.86
C VAL A 194 16.11 -1.60 4.82
N ASP A 195 15.30 -2.39 5.51
CA ASP A 195 13.85 -2.17 5.60
C ASP A 195 13.50 -0.80 6.23
N ALA A 196 14.40 -0.16 7.01
CA ALA A 196 14.19 1.20 7.50
C ALA A 196 14.01 2.21 6.36
N TYR A 197 14.72 1.99 5.24
CA TYR A 197 14.55 2.79 4.04
C TYR A 197 13.15 2.63 3.43
N PHE A 198 12.55 1.44 3.50
CA PHE A 198 11.17 1.26 3.05
C PHE A 198 10.20 2.10 3.90
N GLY A 199 10.34 2.08 5.23
CA GLY A 199 9.55 2.91 6.14
C GLY A 199 9.71 4.41 5.92
N LEU A 200 10.96 4.89 5.78
CA LEU A 200 11.26 6.29 5.47
C LEU A 200 10.70 6.67 4.10
N GLY A 201 10.80 5.78 3.12
CA GLY A 201 10.29 5.98 1.78
C GLY A 201 8.79 6.21 1.75
N MET A 202 8.04 5.35 2.44
CA MET A 202 6.59 5.45 2.64
C MET A 202 6.21 6.80 3.26
N TYR A 203 6.84 7.16 4.38
CA TYR A 203 6.50 8.39 5.08
C TYR A 203 6.85 9.64 4.27
N ARG A 204 8.03 9.70 3.64
CA ARG A 204 8.51 10.90 2.92
C ARG A 204 7.78 11.14 1.62
N TYR A 205 7.62 10.10 0.79
CA TYR A 205 6.77 10.18 -0.40
C TYR A 205 5.38 10.59 0.00
N GLY A 206 4.91 9.99 1.09
CA GLY A 206 3.66 10.33 1.65
C GLY A 206 3.53 11.81 1.98
N ASN A 207 4.11 12.19 3.10
CA ASN A 207 3.95 13.51 3.67
C ASN A 207 4.01 14.62 2.60
N SER A 208 4.89 14.49 1.60
CA SER A 208 4.93 15.40 0.45
C SER A 208 3.77 15.31 -0.54
N ARG A 209 3.41 14.11 -1.03
CA ARG A 209 2.41 13.94 -2.10
C ARG A 209 1.03 14.50 -1.75
N LEU A 210 0.63 14.42 -0.49
CA LEU A 210 -0.69 14.88 -0.05
C LEU A 210 -0.65 16.14 0.81
N GLY A 211 0.45 16.89 0.69
CA GLY A 211 0.56 18.29 1.06
C GLY A 211 1.18 18.58 2.42
N GLY A 212 1.49 17.56 3.23
CA GLY A 212 1.98 17.70 4.60
C GLY A 212 3.12 18.71 4.76
N LEU A 213 3.21 19.33 5.94
CA LEU A 213 4.20 20.36 6.31
C LEU A 213 5.66 19.85 6.39
N GLY A 214 6.01 18.84 5.59
CA GLY A 214 7.34 18.24 5.51
C GLY A 214 8.34 19.09 4.75
N ASN A 215 9.07 19.90 5.51
CA ASN A 215 10.33 20.60 5.23
C ASN A 215 11.05 20.37 3.88
N LEU A 216 10.73 21.21 2.89
CA LEU A 216 11.63 21.55 1.77
C LEU A 216 13.04 21.99 2.27
N ILE A 217 13.11 22.51 3.51
CA ILE A 217 14.34 23.00 4.16
C ILE A 217 15.20 21.87 4.76
N MET A 218 14.61 20.74 5.20
CA MET A 218 15.37 19.69 5.92
C MET A 218 16.12 18.72 5.00
N GLN A 219 15.82 18.70 3.70
CA GLN A 219 16.50 17.81 2.73
C GLN A 219 17.20 18.58 1.61
N GLY A 220 17.57 19.84 1.88
CA GLY A 220 18.41 20.64 0.98
C GLY A 220 17.72 21.04 -0.34
N GLY A 221 16.40 21.27 -0.33
CA GLY A 221 15.65 21.67 -1.51
C GLY A 221 15.30 20.52 -2.49
N LYS A 222 15.50 19.26 -2.10
CA LYS A 222 15.12 18.09 -2.90
C LYS A 222 13.63 17.80 -2.79
N ASP A 223 13.05 17.28 -3.88
CA ASP A 223 11.67 16.82 -3.90
C ASP A 223 11.50 15.57 -3.03
N LEU A 224 10.76 15.70 -1.93
CA LEU A 224 10.53 14.64 -0.96
C LEU A 224 9.81 13.42 -1.57
N ARG A 225 9.05 13.59 -2.66
CA ARG A 225 8.43 12.47 -3.39
C ARG A 225 9.51 11.57 -3.95
N LEU A 226 10.45 12.17 -4.69
CA LEU A 226 11.57 11.46 -5.29
C LEU A 226 12.48 10.86 -4.21
N VAL A 227 12.75 11.59 -3.13
CA VAL A 227 13.51 11.04 -2.01
C VAL A 227 12.82 9.83 -1.41
N GLY A 228 11.51 9.88 -1.21
CA GLY A 228 10.74 8.75 -0.70
C GLY A 228 10.85 7.54 -1.63
N MET A 229 10.60 7.73 -2.92
CA MET A 229 10.68 6.67 -3.93
C MET A 229 12.07 6.05 -4.03
N ASN A 230 13.13 6.86 -3.99
CA ASN A 230 14.52 6.37 -4.01
C ASN A 230 14.86 5.52 -2.78
N HIS A 231 14.29 5.83 -1.61
CA HIS A 231 14.48 4.97 -0.42
C HIS A 231 13.78 3.61 -0.59
N ILE A 232 12.59 3.57 -1.20
CA ILE A 232 11.91 2.30 -1.49
C ILE A 232 12.69 1.50 -2.53
N GLU A 233 13.20 2.16 -3.58
CA GLU A 233 14.08 1.53 -4.57
C GLU A 233 15.35 0.98 -3.92
N HIS A 234 15.96 1.73 -3.00
CA HIS A 234 17.11 1.25 -2.23
C HIS A 234 16.76 0.00 -1.41
N ALA A 235 15.58 -0.04 -0.79
CA ALA A 235 15.12 -1.23 -0.07
C ALA A 235 14.96 -2.44 -0.99
N ILE A 236 14.41 -2.24 -2.19
CA ILE A 236 14.26 -3.31 -3.20
C ILE A 236 15.62 -3.84 -3.67
N LEU A 237 16.55 -2.94 -4.00
CA LEU A 237 17.87 -3.27 -4.55
C LEU A 237 18.81 -3.96 -3.55
N ASN A 238 18.54 -3.81 -2.25
CA ASN A 238 19.32 -4.43 -1.18
C ASN A 238 18.51 -5.53 -0.47
N ASP A 239 17.56 -6.14 -1.17
CA ASP A 239 16.81 -7.34 -0.73
C ASP A 239 16.20 -7.23 0.67
N ALA A 240 15.59 -6.07 0.97
CA ALA A 240 14.75 -5.85 2.14
C ALA A 240 13.77 -7.01 2.38
N ALA A 241 13.50 -7.38 3.63
CA ALA A 241 12.50 -8.41 3.92
C ALA A 241 11.10 -8.00 3.45
N ALA A 242 10.81 -6.70 3.46
CA ALA A 242 9.61 -6.11 2.89
C ALA A 242 9.58 -6.06 1.37
N GLN A 243 10.54 -6.62 0.63
CA GLN A 243 10.63 -6.45 -0.82
C GLN A 243 9.31 -6.72 -1.60
N PRO A 244 8.49 -7.74 -1.28
CA PRO A 244 7.16 -7.89 -1.91
C PRO A 244 6.27 -6.64 -1.75
N LEU A 245 6.29 -6.01 -0.57
CA LEU A 245 5.57 -4.76 -0.28
C LEU A 245 6.23 -3.57 -0.99
N ALA A 246 7.55 -3.46 -0.90
CA ALA A 246 8.28 -2.36 -1.49
C ALA A 246 8.03 -2.28 -3.01
N LEU A 247 8.01 -3.43 -3.71
CA LEU A 247 7.69 -3.51 -5.13
C LEU A 247 6.27 -3.04 -5.45
N LYS A 248 5.24 -3.56 -4.75
CA LYS A 248 3.83 -3.12 -4.98
C LYS A 248 3.66 -1.63 -4.68
N THR A 249 4.26 -1.14 -3.60
CA THR A 249 4.14 0.24 -3.16
C THR A 249 4.79 1.18 -4.16
N LEU A 250 6.02 0.86 -4.60
CA LEU A 250 6.72 1.70 -5.54
C LEU A 250 6.01 1.74 -6.90
N ALA A 251 5.42 0.62 -7.34
CA ALA A 251 4.58 0.58 -8.55
C ALA A 251 3.38 1.54 -8.41
N TRP A 252 2.64 1.46 -7.30
CA TRP A 252 1.55 2.39 -7.01
C TRP A 252 1.99 3.86 -6.96
N PHE A 253 3.16 4.15 -6.39
CA PHE A 253 3.69 5.51 -6.33
C PHE A 253 4.02 6.04 -7.72
N TYR A 254 4.62 5.24 -8.60
CA TYR A 254 4.85 5.66 -9.98
C TYR A 254 3.55 5.90 -10.75
N ILE A 255 2.53 5.06 -10.58
CA ILE A 255 1.19 5.29 -11.17
C ILE A 255 0.57 6.58 -10.63
N SER A 256 0.67 6.80 -9.31
CA SER A 256 0.22 8.03 -8.64
C SER A 256 0.94 9.28 -9.13
N GLU A 257 2.23 9.19 -9.48
CA GLU A 257 2.97 10.31 -10.08
C GLU A 257 2.63 10.55 -11.55
N GLU A 258 2.20 9.53 -12.29
CA GLU A 258 1.72 9.69 -13.67
C GLU A 258 0.42 10.52 -13.73
N ILE A 259 -0.49 10.28 -12.79
CA ILE A 259 -1.76 11.03 -12.69
C ILE A 259 -1.63 12.36 -11.95
N ASN A 260 -0.48 12.65 -11.35
CA ASN A 260 -0.27 13.87 -10.58
C ASN A 260 -0.34 15.12 -11.50
N PRO A 261 -1.27 16.06 -11.28
CA PRO A 261 -1.36 17.28 -12.08
C PRO A 261 -0.09 18.13 -12.04
N GLU A 262 0.65 18.10 -10.92
CA GLU A 262 1.90 18.85 -10.75
C GLU A 262 3.01 18.36 -11.70
N ASN A 263 2.87 17.16 -12.25
CA ASN A 263 3.85 16.54 -13.14
C ASN A 263 3.48 16.69 -14.63
N ARG A 264 2.34 17.32 -14.97
CA ARG A 264 1.80 17.38 -16.35
C ARG A 264 2.77 18.00 -17.35
N ASP A 265 3.44 19.08 -16.96
CA ASP A 265 4.28 19.89 -17.84
C ASP A 265 5.79 19.67 -17.61
N LEU A 266 6.16 18.64 -16.84
CA LEU A 266 7.57 18.32 -16.62
C LEU A 266 8.22 17.79 -17.91
N PRO A 267 9.49 18.16 -18.19
CA PRO A 267 10.18 17.68 -19.37
C PRO A 267 10.36 16.15 -19.29
N PRO A 268 10.38 15.42 -20.43
CA PRO A 268 10.42 13.95 -20.44
C PRO A 268 11.61 13.29 -19.73
N GLU A 269 12.71 14.04 -19.52
CA GLU A 269 13.90 13.57 -18.81
C GLU A 269 13.80 13.76 -17.28
N ASN A 270 12.79 14.50 -16.80
CA ASN A 270 12.54 14.63 -15.37
C ASN A 270 12.08 13.27 -14.81
N LEU A 271 12.64 12.89 -13.66
CA LEU A 271 12.37 11.62 -13.00
C LEU A 271 10.90 11.43 -12.57
N LEU A 272 10.17 12.54 -12.38
CA LEU A 272 8.74 12.57 -12.07
C LEU A 272 7.86 12.86 -13.30
N SER A 273 8.44 12.98 -14.49
CA SER A 273 7.64 13.15 -15.71
C SER A 273 6.78 11.92 -15.98
N ARG A 274 5.59 12.13 -16.58
CA ARG A 274 4.66 11.05 -16.93
C ARG A 274 5.33 9.93 -17.74
N LYS A 275 6.22 10.28 -18.67
CA LYS A 275 6.97 9.31 -19.47
C LYS A 275 7.83 8.40 -18.58
N LYS A 276 8.58 9.00 -17.64
CA LYS A 276 9.52 8.25 -16.81
C LYS A 276 8.81 7.44 -15.73
N THR A 277 7.79 8.03 -15.10
CA THR A 277 7.00 7.33 -14.07
C THR A 277 6.24 6.16 -14.66
N ARG A 278 5.60 6.32 -15.83
CA ARG A 278 4.99 5.22 -16.59
C ARG A 278 5.97 4.09 -16.89
N GLN A 279 7.15 4.42 -17.42
CA GLN A 279 8.18 3.42 -17.73
C GLN A 279 8.54 2.60 -16.49
N ASN A 280 8.75 3.27 -15.36
CA ASN A 280 9.14 2.64 -14.11
C ASN A 280 7.99 1.82 -13.50
N ALA A 281 6.75 2.31 -13.55
CA ALA A 281 5.57 1.56 -13.14
C ALA A 281 5.46 0.23 -13.89
N ILE A 282 5.51 0.26 -15.23
CA ILE A 282 5.44 -0.94 -16.06
C ILE A 282 6.59 -1.91 -15.73
N GLY A 283 7.81 -1.40 -15.56
CA GLY A 283 8.96 -2.22 -15.16
C GLY A 283 8.73 -2.96 -13.85
N LEU A 284 8.18 -2.29 -12.85
CA LEU A 284 7.88 -2.89 -11.54
C LEU A 284 6.71 -3.88 -11.59
N LEU A 285 5.68 -3.62 -12.40
CA LEU A 285 4.57 -4.57 -12.59
C LEU A 285 5.07 -5.88 -13.24
N VAL A 286 5.97 -5.77 -14.23
CA VAL A 286 6.62 -6.92 -14.86
C VAL A 286 7.52 -7.66 -13.88
N GLU A 287 8.31 -6.95 -13.07
CA GLU A 287 9.16 -7.56 -12.03
C GLU A 287 8.32 -8.30 -10.98
N LEU A 288 7.25 -7.68 -10.48
CA LEU A 288 6.34 -8.29 -9.50
C LEU A 288 5.70 -9.56 -10.07
N GLU A 289 5.23 -9.52 -11.32
CA GLU A 289 4.67 -10.68 -12.00
C GLU A 289 5.71 -11.79 -12.21
N ASN A 290 6.91 -11.46 -12.70
CA ASN A 290 7.97 -12.43 -12.93
C ASN A 290 8.43 -13.10 -11.63
N ARG A 291 8.63 -12.32 -10.57
CA ARG A 291 9.17 -12.78 -9.29
C ARG A 291 8.17 -13.62 -8.50
N TYR A 292 6.88 -13.27 -8.52
CA TYR A 292 5.88 -13.91 -7.66
C TYR A 292 4.77 -14.66 -8.39
N PHE A 293 4.47 -14.39 -9.67
CA PHE A 293 3.23 -14.92 -10.28
C PHE A 293 3.41 -15.65 -11.62
N LYS A 294 4.60 -15.62 -12.21
CA LYS A 294 4.87 -16.23 -13.52
C LYS A 294 4.88 -17.75 -13.51
N ASN A 295 5.43 -18.35 -12.45
CA ASN A 295 5.43 -19.79 -12.30
C ASN A 295 4.07 -20.26 -11.77
N SER A 296 3.73 -21.53 -11.99
CA SER A 296 2.54 -22.15 -11.40
C SER A 296 2.53 -21.88 -9.89
N SER A 297 1.44 -21.29 -9.40
CA SER A 297 1.33 -20.95 -7.98
C SER A 297 1.59 -22.19 -7.10
N PRO A 298 2.31 -22.04 -5.97
CA PRO A 298 2.47 -23.12 -5.01
C PRO A 298 1.13 -23.50 -4.34
N TYR A 299 0.08 -22.70 -4.53
CA TYR A 299 -1.23 -22.87 -3.88
C TYR A 299 -2.32 -23.22 -4.90
N PRO A 300 -2.94 -24.42 -4.82
CA PRO A 300 -3.99 -24.86 -5.76
C PRO A 300 -5.22 -23.96 -5.81
N HIS A 301 -5.48 -23.22 -4.72
CA HIS A 301 -6.60 -22.30 -4.59
C HIS A 301 -6.29 -20.89 -5.14
N PHE A 302 -5.04 -20.59 -5.52
CA PHE A 302 -4.71 -19.27 -6.05
C PHE A 302 -5.32 -19.08 -7.45
N ARG A 303 -5.94 -17.93 -7.68
CA ARG A 303 -6.58 -17.55 -8.96
C ARG A 303 -5.98 -16.29 -9.58
N GLY A 304 -4.99 -15.69 -8.92
CA GLY A 304 -4.35 -14.44 -9.33
C GLY A 304 -4.30 -13.45 -8.18
N ASN A 305 -3.48 -12.40 -8.34
CA ASN A 305 -3.36 -11.34 -7.35
C ASN A 305 -4.20 -10.12 -7.78
N LYS A 306 -5.21 -9.82 -6.96
CA LYS A 306 -6.18 -8.73 -7.12
C LYS A 306 -5.52 -7.35 -7.23
N GLU A 307 -4.49 -7.11 -6.45
CA GLU A 307 -3.81 -5.80 -6.40
C GLU A 307 -2.98 -5.57 -7.67
N LEU A 308 -2.25 -6.58 -8.12
CA LEU A 308 -1.55 -6.55 -9.41
C LEU A 308 -2.53 -6.34 -10.58
N ALA A 309 -3.65 -7.06 -10.60
CA ALA A 309 -4.68 -6.88 -11.62
C ALA A 309 -5.25 -5.45 -11.61
N MET A 310 -5.52 -4.88 -10.43
CA MET A 310 -5.98 -3.49 -10.30
C MET A 310 -4.94 -2.48 -10.82
N MET A 311 -3.66 -2.64 -10.46
CA MET A 311 -2.60 -1.76 -10.97
C MET A 311 -2.47 -1.84 -12.50
N LYS A 312 -2.56 -3.05 -13.08
CA LYS A 312 -2.55 -3.26 -14.53
C LYS A 312 -3.76 -2.61 -15.19
N ALA A 313 -4.96 -2.80 -14.62
CA ALA A 313 -6.19 -2.19 -15.13
C ALA A 313 -6.06 -0.66 -15.22
N LEU A 314 -5.59 -0.03 -14.15
CA LEU A 314 -5.37 1.41 -14.13
C LEU A 314 -4.29 1.85 -15.12
N GLN A 315 -3.15 1.15 -15.20
CA GLN A 315 -2.11 1.48 -16.17
C GLN A 315 -2.64 1.39 -17.62
N PHE A 316 -3.46 0.39 -17.93
CA PHE A 316 -4.08 0.25 -19.25
C PHE A 316 -5.11 1.35 -19.53
N VAL A 317 -5.86 1.83 -18.52
CA VAL A 317 -6.70 3.03 -18.66
C VAL A 317 -5.86 4.25 -19.03
N LEU A 318 -4.73 4.47 -18.34
CA LEU A 318 -3.82 5.59 -18.64
C LEU A 318 -3.21 5.48 -20.05
N ASP A 319 -2.96 4.26 -20.51
CA ASP A 319 -2.49 3.95 -21.86
C ASP A 319 -3.59 4.03 -22.93
N LYS A 320 -4.86 4.24 -22.54
CA LYS A 320 -6.06 4.17 -23.39
C LYS A 320 -6.26 2.79 -24.05
N ASP A 321 -5.70 1.73 -23.46
CA ASP A 321 -5.92 0.34 -23.87
C ASP A 321 -7.11 -0.24 -23.08
N TYR A 322 -8.31 0.23 -23.42
CA TYR A 322 -9.53 -0.10 -22.66
C TYR A 322 -9.93 -1.57 -22.73
N GLU A 323 -9.51 -2.30 -23.78
CA GLU A 323 -9.75 -3.74 -23.89
C GLU A 323 -8.98 -4.50 -22.80
N LYS A 324 -7.67 -4.24 -22.66
CA LYS A 324 -6.88 -4.86 -21.60
C LYS A 324 -7.27 -4.36 -20.21
N ALA A 325 -7.60 -3.07 -20.08
CA ALA A 325 -8.08 -2.53 -18.82
C ALA A 325 -9.34 -3.27 -18.33
N GLY A 326 -10.34 -3.43 -19.22
CA GLY A 326 -11.58 -4.14 -18.90
C GLY A 326 -11.36 -5.61 -18.52
N SER A 327 -10.41 -6.28 -19.19
CA SER A 327 -10.01 -7.66 -18.85
C SER A 327 -9.42 -7.77 -17.45
N GLU A 328 -8.52 -6.86 -17.07
CA GLU A 328 -7.93 -6.86 -15.72
C GLU A 328 -8.93 -6.45 -14.64
N PHE A 329 -9.87 -5.52 -14.90
CA PHE A 329 -10.98 -5.27 -13.97
C PHE A 329 -11.87 -6.50 -13.78
N LYS A 330 -12.22 -7.23 -14.84
CA LYS A 330 -12.98 -8.50 -14.75
C LYS A 330 -12.24 -9.52 -13.89
N LYS A 331 -10.92 -9.62 -14.05
CA LYS A 331 -10.07 -10.48 -13.22
C LYS A 331 -10.07 -10.07 -11.74
N VAL A 332 -10.08 -8.77 -11.42
CA VAL A 332 -10.25 -8.30 -10.04
C VAL A 332 -11.57 -8.79 -9.43
N LEU A 333 -12.66 -8.73 -10.20
CA LEU A 333 -13.98 -9.19 -9.77
C LEU A 333 -14.01 -10.71 -9.54
N GLU A 334 -13.47 -11.49 -10.48
CA GLU A 334 -13.37 -12.96 -10.37
C GLU A 334 -12.55 -13.40 -9.16
N ILE A 335 -11.40 -12.73 -8.91
CA ILE A 335 -10.58 -13.01 -7.72
C ILE A 335 -11.35 -12.64 -6.45
N SER A 336 -12.09 -11.53 -6.45
CA SER A 336 -12.85 -11.09 -5.29
C SER A 336 -13.98 -12.05 -4.94
N ASP A 337 -14.73 -12.53 -5.93
CA ASP A 337 -15.76 -13.57 -5.75
C ASP A 337 -15.15 -14.88 -5.20
N HIS A 338 -14.03 -15.31 -5.78
CA HIS A 338 -13.30 -16.47 -5.28
C HIS A 338 -12.88 -16.33 -3.80
N LEU A 339 -12.40 -15.14 -3.40
CA LEU A 339 -12.04 -14.86 -2.01
C LEU A 339 -13.26 -14.82 -1.09
N GLN A 340 -14.39 -14.27 -1.54
CA GLN A 340 -15.64 -14.30 -0.78
C GLN A 340 -16.12 -15.75 -0.55
N ASN A 341 -16.02 -16.61 -1.56
CA ASN A 341 -16.31 -18.04 -1.44
C ASN A 341 -15.38 -18.78 -0.46
N ARG A 342 -14.17 -18.25 -0.23
CA ARG A 342 -13.24 -18.72 0.81
C ARG A 342 -13.51 -18.12 2.20
N GLY A 343 -14.49 -17.24 2.34
CA GLY A 343 -14.88 -16.62 3.62
C GLY A 343 -14.27 -15.24 3.88
N PHE A 344 -13.56 -14.64 2.92
CA PHE A 344 -13.06 -13.26 3.07
C PHE A 344 -14.21 -12.26 2.95
N LYS A 345 -14.31 -11.34 3.91
CA LYS A 345 -15.29 -10.25 3.87
C LYS A 345 -14.75 -9.09 3.02
N ILE A 346 -14.83 -9.23 1.71
CA ILE A 346 -14.39 -8.19 0.78
C ILE A 346 -15.33 -6.97 0.88
N ASN A 347 -14.76 -5.77 0.90
CA ASN A 347 -15.51 -4.52 0.89
C ASN A 347 -16.44 -4.45 -0.33
N PRO A 348 -17.77 -4.32 -0.17
CA PRO A 348 -18.70 -4.23 -1.29
C PRO A 348 -18.49 -2.97 -2.15
N GLN A 349 -17.90 -1.90 -1.61
CA GLN A 349 -17.56 -0.70 -2.40
C GLN A 349 -16.50 -1.01 -3.46
N LEU A 350 -15.52 -1.87 -3.14
CA LEU A 350 -14.55 -2.32 -4.14
C LEU A 350 -15.24 -3.00 -5.32
N ILE A 351 -16.26 -3.85 -5.05
CA ILE A 351 -17.00 -4.55 -6.09
C ILE A 351 -17.71 -3.56 -7.01
N GLN A 352 -18.45 -2.60 -6.44
CA GLN A 352 -19.14 -1.56 -7.19
C GLN A 352 -18.18 -0.71 -8.04
N SER A 353 -17.01 -0.38 -7.49
CA SER A 353 -15.98 0.37 -8.22
C SER A 353 -15.41 -0.40 -9.40
N VAL A 354 -15.12 -1.68 -9.20
CA VAL A 354 -14.60 -2.55 -10.26
C VAL A 354 -15.64 -2.76 -11.36
N GLU A 355 -16.90 -2.97 -11.00
CA GLU A 355 -18.02 -3.03 -11.95
C GLU A 355 -18.14 -1.73 -12.77
N ALA A 356 -18.07 -0.58 -12.12
CA ALA A 356 -18.06 0.71 -12.80
C ALA A 356 -16.83 0.88 -13.72
N GLY A 357 -15.66 0.37 -13.31
CA GLY A 357 -14.46 0.31 -14.15
C GLY A 357 -14.62 -0.56 -15.40
N ILE A 358 -15.30 -1.71 -15.28
CA ILE A 358 -15.65 -2.58 -16.42
C ILE A 358 -16.59 -1.84 -17.37
N GLU A 359 -17.67 -1.27 -16.85
CA GLU A 359 -18.64 -0.52 -17.65
C GLU A 359 -18.00 0.67 -18.37
N PHE A 360 -17.10 1.39 -17.69
CA PHE A 360 -16.31 2.47 -18.27
C PHE A 360 -15.49 1.95 -19.47
N CYS A 361 -14.78 0.84 -19.32
CA CYS A 361 -13.96 0.28 -20.40
C CYS A 361 -14.83 -0.17 -21.59
N GLU A 362 -15.95 -0.81 -21.32
CA GLU A 362 -16.91 -1.22 -22.36
C GLU A 362 -17.47 -0.01 -23.11
N LEU A 363 -17.81 1.06 -22.40
CA LEU A 363 -18.27 2.32 -22.96
C LEU A 363 -17.22 2.94 -23.88
N MET A 364 -15.95 3.01 -23.47
CA MET A 364 -14.86 3.58 -24.29
C MET A 364 -14.61 2.82 -25.60
N LEU A 365 -14.95 1.53 -25.65
CA LEU A 365 -14.82 0.68 -26.84
C LEU A 365 -16.02 0.77 -27.79
N LEU A 366 -17.13 1.40 -27.38
CA LEU A 366 -18.33 1.48 -28.21
C LEU A 366 -18.08 2.29 -29.49
N GLN A 367 -18.52 1.71 -30.60
CA GLN A 367 -18.61 2.37 -31.91
C GLN A 367 -20.09 2.56 -32.25
N ALA A 368 -20.73 3.57 -31.66
CA ALA A 368 -22.12 3.88 -31.95
C ALA A 368 -22.22 4.64 -33.28
N SER A 369 -22.86 4.02 -34.27
CA SER A 369 -23.01 4.61 -35.61
C SER A 369 -24.43 5.05 -35.89
N GLU A 370 -25.42 4.31 -35.37
CA GLU A 370 -26.84 4.63 -35.52
C GLU A 370 -27.34 5.57 -34.42
N GLU A 371 -28.38 6.35 -34.72
CA GLU A 371 -28.91 7.37 -33.80
C GLU A 371 -29.45 6.77 -32.49
N ASN A 372 -30.09 5.59 -32.55
CA ASN A 372 -30.57 4.87 -31.37
C ASN A 372 -29.42 4.33 -30.51
N GLU A 373 -28.35 3.83 -31.14
CA GLU A 373 -27.14 3.40 -30.44
C GLU A 373 -26.46 4.58 -29.75
N LYS A 374 -26.38 5.73 -30.42
CA LYS A 374 -25.83 6.97 -29.84
C LYS A 374 -26.63 7.43 -28.64
N ARG A 375 -27.97 7.46 -28.71
CA ARG A 375 -28.81 7.80 -27.55
C ARG A 375 -28.59 6.84 -26.37
N SER A 376 -28.50 5.53 -26.65
CA SER A 376 -28.22 4.54 -25.61
C SER A 376 -26.84 4.75 -24.98
N ALA A 377 -25.80 4.97 -25.80
CA ALA A 377 -24.46 5.27 -25.34
C ALA A 377 -24.39 6.56 -24.52
N CYS A 378 -25.06 7.64 -24.95
CA CYS A 378 -25.17 8.88 -24.18
C CYS A 378 -25.85 8.68 -22.83
N SER A 379 -26.89 7.86 -22.74
CA SER A 379 -27.51 7.51 -21.46
C SER A 379 -26.52 6.81 -20.52
N LYS A 380 -25.64 5.95 -21.06
CA LYS A 380 -24.60 5.26 -20.27
C LYS A 380 -23.48 6.21 -19.84
N VAL A 381 -23.02 7.11 -20.72
CA VAL A 381 -22.08 8.18 -20.38
C VAL A 381 -22.63 9.01 -19.22
N ASN A 382 -23.86 9.49 -19.34
CA ASN A 382 -24.49 10.32 -18.30
C ASN A 382 -24.66 9.55 -16.98
N ALA A 383 -24.97 8.25 -17.02
CA ALA A 383 -25.04 7.43 -15.81
C ALA A 383 -23.67 7.32 -15.10
N GLN A 384 -22.60 7.11 -15.86
CA GLN A 384 -21.22 7.03 -15.32
C GLN A 384 -20.75 8.39 -14.76
N VAL A 385 -21.05 9.49 -15.44
CA VAL A 385 -20.79 10.86 -14.95
C VAL A 385 -21.57 11.13 -13.65
N ASN A 386 -22.85 10.75 -13.59
CA ASN A 386 -23.66 10.89 -12.39
C ASN A 386 -23.15 10.03 -11.22
N PHE A 387 -22.70 8.81 -11.50
CA PHE A 387 -22.09 7.92 -10.51
C PHE A 387 -20.85 8.58 -9.89
N LEU A 388 -19.95 9.09 -10.73
CA LEU A 388 -18.77 9.84 -10.31
C LEU A 388 -19.13 11.08 -9.49
N ASN A 389 -20.02 11.93 -9.99
CA ASN A 389 -20.47 13.16 -9.32
C ASN A 389 -21.19 12.88 -7.99
N GLY A 390 -21.85 11.71 -7.87
CA GLY A 390 -22.46 11.21 -6.64
C GLY A 390 -21.46 10.71 -5.59
N GLY A 391 -20.16 10.75 -5.90
CA GLY A 391 -19.09 10.28 -5.01
C GLY A 391 -18.69 8.82 -5.22
N GLY A 392 -19.19 8.18 -6.27
CA GLY A 392 -18.68 6.90 -6.76
C GLY A 392 -17.26 7.01 -7.31
N SER A 393 -16.58 5.88 -7.41
CA SER A 393 -15.23 5.82 -7.96
C SER A 393 -15.03 4.51 -8.70
N MET A 394 -14.30 4.52 -9.82
CA MET A 394 -13.89 3.29 -10.52
C MET A 394 -12.72 2.59 -9.82
N VAL A 395 -11.95 3.33 -9.02
CA VAL A 395 -10.80 2.80 -8.26
C VAL A 395 -10.84 3.42 -6.88
N GLU A 396 -11.20 2.61 -5.88
CA GLU A 396 -11.22 3.08 -4.49
C GLU A 396 -9.83 3.47 -4.00
N TYR A 397 -9.78 4.59 -3.29
CA TYR A 397 -8.56 5.11 -2.71
C TYR A 397 -8.87 5.96 -1.48
N ASP A 398 -8.19 5.68 -0.36
CA ASP A 398 -8.47 6.35 0.91
C ASP A 398 -8.13 7.85 0.88
N SER A 399 -7.03 8.21 0.22
CA SER A 399 -6.65 9.61 0.09
C SER A 399 -7.60 10.36 -0.84
N LYS A 400 -8.28 11.38 -0.29
CA LYS A 400 -9.19 12.25 -1.04
C LYS A 400 -8.49 12.97 -2.23
N LYS A 401 -7.23 13.42 -2.07
CA LYS A 401 -6.50 14.11 -3.16
C LYS A 401 -6.23 13.14 -4.32
N ILE A 402 -5.57 12.01 -4.06
CA ILE A 402 -5.34 10.97 -5.10
C ILE A 402 -6.64 10.44 -5.70
N ARG A 403 -7.68 10.20 -4.89
CA ARG A 403 -9.00 9.79 -5.41
C ARG A 403 -9.59 10.84 -6.37
N SER A 404 -9.43 12.13 -6.07
CA SER A 404 -9.88 13.21 -6.96
C SER A 404 -9.08 13.26 -8.27
N GLU A 405 -7.78 12.96 -8.23
CA GLU A 405 -6.92 12.91 -9.41
C GLU A 405 -7.24 11.68 -10.26
N LEU A 406 -7.48 10.52 -9.64
CA LEU A 406 -8.01 9.33 -10.31
C LEU A 406 -9.37 9.62 -10.97
N HIS A 407 -10.30 10.24 -10.23
CA HIS A 407 -11.59 10.65 -10.75
C HIS A 407 -11.43 11.52 -12.00
N ALA A 408 -10.51 12.49 -11.98
CA ALA A 408 -10.27 13.36 -13.13
C ALA A 408 -9.86 12.59 -14.39
N VAL A 409 -9.07 11.51 -14.26
CA VAL A 409 -8.71 10.63 -15.40
C VAL A 409 -9.95 10.03 -16.07
N PHE A 410 -10.86 9.47 -15.27
CA PHE A 410 -12.09 8.87 -15.80
C PHE A 410 -13.08 9.91 -16.32
N SER A 411 -13.23 11.05 -15.62
CA SER A 411 -14.10 12.15 -16.04
C SER A 411 -13.67 12.72 -17.38
N GLU A 412 -12.37 13.01 -17.56
CA GLU A 412 -11.84 13.57 -18.82
C GLU A 412 -12.10 12.62 -20.00
N ALA A 413 -11.96 11.30 -19.79
CA ALA A 413 -12.25 10.30 -20.83
C ALA A 413 -13.76 10.21 -21.15
N LEU A 414 -14.62 10.31 -20.14
CA LEU A 414 -16.08 10.33 -20.32
C LEU A 414 -16.55 11.60 -21.04
N GLU A 415 -15.97 12.76 -20.72
CA GLU A 415 -16.24 14.04 -21.40
C GLU A 415 -15.86 13.96 -22.88
N GLN A 416 -14.65 13.46 -23.20
CA GLN A 416 -14.22 13.24 -24.58
C GLN A 416 -15.16 12.29 -25.34
N MET A 417 -15.66 11.24 -24.67
CA MET A 417 -16.62 10.32 -25.27
C MET A 417 -18.00 10.98 -25.48
N SER A 418 -18.45 11.80 -24.53
CA SER A 418 -19.68 12.60 -24.64
C SER A 418 -19.64 13.53 -25.85
N GLU A 419 -18.53 14.24 -26.05
CA GLU A 419 -18.30 15.11 -27.20
C GLU A 419 -18.29 14.33 -28.51
N LYS A 420 -17.59 13.19 -28.55
CA LYS A 420 -17.53 12.32 -29.73
C LYS A 420 -18.91 11.77 -30.15
N LEU A 421 -19.78 11.53 -29.17
CA LEU A 421 -21.13 11.01 -29.41
C LEU A 421 -22.19 12.09 -29.62
N ASP A 422 -21.83 13.38 -29.47
CA ASP A 422 -22.75 14.52 -29.50
C ASP A 422 -23.89 14.39 -28.47
N CYS A 423 -23.54 13.98 -27.26
CA CYS A 423 -24.51 13.87 -26.17
C CYS A 423 -24.90 15.26 -25.67
N ALA A 424 -26.21 15.52 -25.55
CA ALA A 424 -26.69 16.73 -24.91
C ALA A 424 -26.22 16.77 -23.44
N GLN A 425 -25.52 17.85 -23.06
CA GLN A 425 -25.16 18.09 -21.66
C GLN A 425 -26.44 18.43 -20.88
N ASN A 426 -26.73 17.65 -19.83
CA ASN A 426 -27.82 17.91 -18.89
C ASN A 426 -27.33 18.70 -17.67
#